data_AF-A0A143DG58-F1
#
_entry.id   AF-A0A143DG58-F1
#
_cell.length_a   1.000
_cell.length_b   1.000
_cell.length_c   1.000
_cell.angle_alpha   90.00
_cell.angle_beta   90.00
_cell.angle_gamma   90.00
#
_symmetry.space_group_name_H-M   'P 1'
#
loop_
_entity.id
_entity.type
_entity.pdbx_description
1 polymer ?
#
loop_
_entity_poly.entity_id
_entity_poly.type
_entity_poly.pdbx_seq_one_letter_code
_entity_poly.pdbx_strand_id
1 'polypeptide(L)'
;MRYYIGVVHQDENSAYGIHFPDVPGCFSAADTLDELLPNAAEAVALHLEGERIPRARSLEVVRRLRDVQADLKNGAFLLAVPFIHLTGRTVRANITMDAGLLDATDQAAKERGLTRSAFLADLARREMGIPAASQDYTIAEEGAPRPQKPRRLTMR
;
A
#
# COMPACT_ATOMS: atom_id res chain seq x y z
N MET A 1 1.41 -5.87 -8.85
CA MET A 1 0.44 -5.37 -7.86
C MET A 1 -0.64 -6.42 -7.69
N ARG A 2 -1.06 -6.72 -6.46
CA ARG A 2 -2.22 -7.59 -6.22
C ARG A 2 -3.45 -6.69 -6.08
N TYR A 3 -4.62 -7.21 -6.39
CA TYR A 3 -5.88 -6.51 -6.19
C TYR A 3 -6.82 -7.39 -5.41
N TYR A 4 -7.42 -6.86 -4.35
CA TYR A 4 -8.56 -7.48 -3.70
C TYR A 4 -9.84 -6.88 -4.28
N ILE A 5 -10.82 -7.73 -4.52
CA ILE A 5 -12.11 -7.30 -5.03
C ILE A 5 -12.98 -6.94 -3.84
N GLY A 6 -13.29 -5.66 -3.70
CA GLY A 6 -14.25 -5.18 -2.72
C GLY A 6 -15.65 -5.14 -3.29
N VAL A 7 -16.64 -5.40 -2.43
CA VAL A 7 -18.06 -5.27 -2.72
C VAL A 7 -18.53 -3.98 -2.04
N VAL A 8 -19.00 -3.03 -2.85
CA VAL A 8 -19.39 -1.70 -2.40
C VAL A 8 -20.90 -1.61 -2.32
N HIS A 9 -21.40 -1.17 -1.17
CA HIS A 9 -22.81 -0.93 -0.88
C HIS A 9 -23.05 0.56 -0.64
N GLN A 10 -24.23 1.02 -0.99
CA GLN A 10 -24.72 2.34 -0.64
C GLN A 10 -26.24 2.27 -0.47
N ASP A 11 -26.72 2.70 0.69
CA ASP A 11 -28.14 2.91 0.94
C ASP A 11 -28.51 4.36 0.60
N GLU A 12 -29.80 4.67 0.49
CA GLU A 12 -30.27 6.02 0.19
C GLU A 12 -29.74 7.02 1.24
N ASN A 13 -29.02 8.05 0.78
CA ASN A 13 -28.37 9.08 1.61
C ASN A 13 -27.33 8.54 2.61
N SER A 14 -26.71 7.38 2.35
CA SER A 14 -25.58 6.89 3.17
C SER A 14 -24.22 7.09 2.49
N ALA A 15 -23.17 7.03 3.31
CA ALA A 15 -21.80 6.81 2.85
C ALA A 15 -21.68 5.48 2.08
N TYR A 16 -20.67 5.37 1.23
CA TYR A 16 -20.28 4.13 0.60
C TYR A 16 -19.59 3.23 1.61
N GLY A 17 -20.06 2.00 1.77
CA GLY A 17 -19.39 0.95 2.55
C GLY A 17 -18.75 -0.08 1.63
N ILE A 18 -17.56 -0.58 1.97
CA ILE A 18 -16.89 -1.64 1.21
C ILE A 18 -16.45 -2.79 2.12
N HIS A 19 -16.61 -4.02 1.65
CA HIS A 19 -16.09 -5.22 2.32
C HIS A 19 -15.38 -6.14 1.32
N PHE A 20 -14.54 -7.06 1.82
CA PHE A 20 -13.71 -7.93 0.99
C PHE A 20 -13.98 -9.43 1.22
N PRO A 21 -14.56 -10.16 0.26
CA PRO A 21 -14.79 -11.60 0.39
C PRO A 21 -13.51 -12.44 0.56
N ASP A 22 -12.37 -11.92 0.12
CA ASP A 22 -11.04 -12.54 0.23
C ASP A 22 -10.27 -12.13 1.48
N VAL A 23 -10.74 -11.09 2.18
CA VAL A 23 -10.15 -10.58 3.41
C VAL A 23 -11.29 -10.40 4.43
N PRO A 24 -11.86 -11.51 4.95
CA PRO A 24 -13.01 -11.45 5.84
C PRO A 24 -12.69 -10.62 7.09
N GLY A 25 -13.58 -9.70 7.46
CA GLY A 25 -13.37 -8.79 8.59
C GLY A 25 -12.71 -7.45 8.22
N CYS A 26 -12.24 -7.29 6.98
CA CYS A 26 -11.77 -6.00 6.47
C CYS A 26 -12.92 -5.20 5.85
N PHE A 27 -13.14 -4.00 6.37
CA PHE A 27 -14.17 -3.07 5.94
C PHE A 27 -13.58 -1.67 5.84
N SER A 28 -14.16 -0.83 4.98
CA SER A 28 -13.88 0.59 4.91
C SER A 28 -15.14 1.35 4.49
N ALA A 29 -15.13 2.67 4.61
CA ALA A 29 -16.21 3.53 4.16
C ALA A 29 -15.72 4.93 3.79
N ALA A 30 -16.49 5.63 2.96
CA ALA A 30 -16.25 7.03 2.62
C ALA A 30 -17.53 7.69 2.10
N ASP A 31 -17.61 9.03 2.20
CA ASP A 31 -18.75 9.79 1.68
C ASP A 31 -18.75 9.86 0.15
N THR A 32 -17.58 9.75 -0.47
CA THR A 32 -17.40 9.78 -1.93
C THR A 32 -16.65 8.55 -2.45
N LEU A 33 -16.86 8.20 -3.72
CA LEU A 33 -16.11 7.11 -4.37
C LEU A 33 -14.62 7.42 -4.52
N ASP A 34 -14.26 8.68 -4.71
CA ASP A 34 -12.87 9.13 -4.83
C ASP A 34 -12.09 8.92 -3.53
N GLU A 35 -12.75 9.09 -2.39
CA GLU A 35 -12.20 8.79 -1.07
C GLU A 35 -12.27 7.30 -0.71
N LEU A 36 -13.24 6.56 -1.25
CA LEU A 36 -13.44 5.16 -0.92
C LEU A 36 -12.25 4.29 -1.34
N LEU A 37 -11.74 4.46 -2.56
CA LEU A 37 -10.63 3.64 -3.06
C LEU A 37 -9.34 3.75 -2.22
N PRO A 38 -8.81 4.96 -1.91
CA PRO A 38 -7.65 5.08 -1.04
C PRO A 38 -7.93 4.55 0.37
N ASN A 39 -9.09 4.86 0.96
CA ASN A 39 -9.47 4.35 2.29
C ASN A 39 -9.56 2.81 2.32
N ALA A 40 -10.03 2.21 1.23
CA ALA A 40 -10.13 0.76 1.09
C ALA A 40 -8.74 0.11 0.94
N ALA A 41 -7.84 0.73 0.17
CA ALA A 41 -6.47 0.25 0.01
C ALA A 41 -5.70 0.29 1.35
N GLU A 42 -5.85 1.38 2.10
CA GLU A 42 -5.33 1.52 3.46
C GLU A 42 -5.91 0.45 4.41
N ALA A 43 -7.23 0.29 4.43
CA ALA A 43 -7.89 -0.70 5.29
C ALA A 43 -7.36 -2.13 5.05
N VAL A 44 -7.16 -2.52 3.79
CA VAL A 44 -6.60 -3.84 3.46
C VAL A 44 -5.13 -3.94 3.89
N ALA A 45 -4.35 -2.88 3.69
CA ALA A 45 -2.94 -2.85 4.08
C ALA A 45 -2.77 -3.02 5.60
N LEU A 46 -3.55 -2.27 6.39
CA LEU A 46 -3.54 -2.33 7.85
C LEU A 46 -4.09 -3.67 8.36
N HIS A 47 -5.20 -4.16 7.80
CA HIS A 47 -5.80 -5.42 8.24
C HIS A 47 -4.90 -6.64 8.01
N LEU A 48 -4.04 -6.59 6.99
CA LEU A 48 -3.11 -7.67 6.66
C LEU A 48 -1.69 -7.46 7.25
N GLU A 49 -1.49 -6.42 8.05
CA GLU A 49 -0.20 -6.18 8.71
C GLU A 49 0.09 -7.27 9.74
N GLY A 50 1.26 -7.91 9.65
CA GLY A 50 1.64 -9.02 10.53
C GLY A 50 0.93 -10.35 10.26
N GLU A 51 -0.03 -10.36 9.34
CA GLU A 51 -0.85 -11.52 9.02
C GLU A 51 -0.36 -12.29 7.78
N ARG A 52 -0.81 -13.55 7.66
CA ARG A 52 -0.60 -14.30 6.43
C ARG A 52 -1.50 -13.74 5.32
N ILE A 53 -0.88 -13.10 4.34
CA ILE A 53 -1.57 -12.50 3.18
C ILE A 53 -2.43 -13.57 2.45
N PRO A 54 -3.76 -13.45 2.44
CA PRO A 54 -4.66 -14.40 1.79
C PRO A 54 -4.54 -14.30 0.27
N ARG A 55 -4.91 -15.38 -0.43
CA ARG A 55 -4.89 -15.38 -1.91
C ARG A 55 -6.03 -14.52 -2.45
N ALA A 56 -5.70 -13.48 -3.19
CA ALA A 56 -6.68 -12.74 -3.99
C ALA A 56 -7.21 -13.62 -5.14
N ARG A 57 -8.53 -13.78 -5.21
CA ARG A 57 -9.25 -14.43 -6.32
C ARG A 57 -9.49 -13.41 -7.43
N SER A 58 -9.69 -13.88 -8.67
CA SER A 58 -10.01 -12.99 -9.79
C SER A 58 -11.41 -12.40 -9.64
N LEU A 59 -11.65 -11.26 -10.30
CA LEU A 59 -12.96 -10.63 -10.38
C LEU A 59 -14.06 -11.62 -10.81
N GLU A 60 -13.79 -12.46 -11.80
CA GLU A 60 -14.74 -13.46 -12.29
C GLU A 60 -15.12 -14.50 -11.22
N VAL A 61 -14.16 -14.92 -10.41
CA VAL A 61 -14.40 -15.88 -9.32
C VAL A 61 -15.19 -15.21 -8.20
N VAL A 62 -14.80 -14.00 -7.79
CA VAL A 62 -15.47 -13.25 -6.71
C VAL A 62 -16.92 -12.92 -7.10
N ARG A 63 -17.14 -12.46 -8.34
CA ARG A 63 -18.49 -12.14 -8.86
C ARG A 63 -19.45 -13.34 -8.85
N ARG A 64 -18.94 -14.58 -8.88
CA ARG A 64 -19.76 -15.81 -8.87
C ARG A 64 -20.10 -16.30 -7.47
N LEU A 65 -19.54 -15.71 -6.41
CA LEU A 65 -19.87 -16.09 -5.03
C LEU A 65 -21.34 -15.77 -4.72
N ARG A 66 -21.98 -16.60 -3.88
CA ARG A 66 -23.44 -16.53 -3.67
C ARG A 66 -23.87 -15.27 -2.91
N ASP A 67 -23.12 -14.94 -1.88
CA ASP A 67 -23.19 -13.70 -1.10
C ASP A 67 -22.99 -12.48 -2.00
N VAL A 68 -21.90 -12.45 -2.76
CA VAL A 68 -21.61 -11.34 -3.69
C VAL A 68 -22.71 -11.19 -4.73
N GLN A 69 -23.25 -12.28 -5.29
CA GLN A 69 -24.38 -12.19 -6.22
C GLN A 69 -25.66 -11.66 -5.58
N ALA A 70 -25.90 -11.92 -4.29
CA ALA A 70 -27.02 -11.34 -3.57
C ALA A 70 -26.82 -9.84 -3.39
N ASP A 71 -25.61 -9.42 -3.01
CA ASP A 71 -25.25 -8.01 -2.86
C ASP A 71 -25.41 -7.24 -4.16
N LEU A 72 -24.92 -7.79 -5.27
CA LEU A 72 -25.05 -7.19 -6.61
C LEU A 72 -26.51 -7.05 -7.04
N LYS A 73 -27.39 -7.98 -6.66
CA LYS A 73 -28.84 -7.86 -6.92
C LYS A 73 -29.50 -6.76 -6.09
N ASN A 74 -28.93 -6.47 -4.92
CA ASN A 74 -29.38 -5.40 -4.03
C ASN A 74 -28.77 -4.03 -4.37
N GLY A 75 -28.08 -3.91 -5.51
CA GLY A 75 -27.51 -2.63 -5.99
C GLY A 75 -26.04 -2.41 -5.64
N ALA A 76 -25.37 -3.39 -5.03
CA ALA A 76 -23.92 -3.30 -4.83
C ALA A 76 -23.16 -3.34 -6.16
N PHE A 77 -21.91 -2.89 -6.15
CA PHE A 77 -20.99 -3.04 -7.27
C PHE A 77 -19.59 -3.47 -6.81
N LEU A 78 -18.73 -3.87 -7.75
CA LEU A 78 -17.40 -4.38 -7.44
C LEU A 78 -16.33 -3.32 -7.72
N LEU A 79 -15.34 -3.23 -6.83
CA LEU A 79 -14.20 -2.34 -6.94
C LEU A 79 -12.90 -3.14 -6.80
N ALA A 80 -11.96 -2.96 -7.74
CA ALA A 80 -10.64 -3.58 -7.65
C ALA A 80 -9.71 -2.69 -6.83
N VAL A 81 -9.39 -3.11 -5.61
CA VAL A 81 -8.60 -2.33 -4.67
C VAL A 81 -7.15 -2.80 -4.71
N PRO A 82 -6.17 -1.92 -5.04
CA PRO A 82 -4.77 -2.32 -5.07
C PRO A 82 -4.27 -2.64 -3.66
N PHE A 83 -3.49 -3.71 -3.56
CA PHE A 83 -2.77 -4.08 -2.34
C PHE A 83 -1.27 -4.01 -2.59
N ILE A 84 -0.61 -3.14 -1.84
CA ILE A 84 0.83 -2.94 -1.83
C ILE A 84 1.35 -3.40 -0.47
N HIS A 85 2.01 -4.55 -0.45
CA HIS A 85 2.62 -5.07 0.77
C HIS A 85 3.99 -4.45 0.98
N LEU A 86 4.10 -3.54 1.95
CA LEU A 86 5.37 -2.97 2.35
C LEU A 86 6.08 -3.92 3.31
N THR A 87 7.22 -4.46 2.87
CA THR A 87 7.99 -5.45 3.65
C THR A 87 8.75 -4.87 4.85
N GLY A 88 8.69 -3.55 5.07
CA GLY A 88 9.52 -2.83 6.06
C GLY A 88 11.03 -2.78 5.74
N ARG A 89 11.51 -3.60 4.80
CA ARG A 89 12.92 -3.66 4.43
C ARG A 89 13.34 -2.43 3.63
N THR A 90 14.30 -1.67 4.17
CA THR A 90 14.97 -0.59 3.45
C THR A 90 15.92 -1.15 2.39
N VAL A 91 15.80 -0.64 1.16
CA VAL A 91 16.69 -0.98 0.03
C VAL A 91 17.20 0.30 -0.63
N ARG A 92 18.46 0.29 -1.10
CA ARG A 92 19.03 1.42 -1.84
C ARG A 92 18.60 1.36 -3.30
N ALA A 93 17.99 2.44 -3.78
CA ALA A 93 17.70 2.66 -5.19
C ALA A 93 18.65 3.74 -5.76
N ASN A 94 19.19 3.51 -6.95
CA ASN A 94 19.91 4.54 -7.70
C ASN A 94 18.95 5.08 -8.78
N ILE A 95 18.67 6.38 -8.75
CA ILE A 95 17.74 7.04 -9.66
C ILE A 95 18.46 8.15 -10.44
N THR A 96 17.99 8.43 -11.65
CA THR A 96 18.43 9.57 -12.46
C THR A 96 17.33 10.62 -12.47
N MET A 97 17.68 11.88 -12.23
CA MET A 97 16.74 13.00 -12.25
C MET A 97 17.47 14.30 -12.55
N ASP A 98 16.72 15.34 -12.89
CA ASP A 98 17.25 16.69 -13.08
C ASP A 98 17.97 17.22 -11.83
N ALA A 99 19.08 17.94 -12.02
CA ALA A 99 19.89 18.43 -10.91
C ALA A 99 19.15 19.52 -10.09
N GLY A 100 18.45 20.43 -10.77
CA GLY A 100 17.66 21.47 -10.09
C GLY A 100 16.48 20.87 -9.30
N LEU A 101 15.84 19.83 -9.84
CA LEU A 101 14.80 19.09 -9.11
C LEU A 101 15.35 18.38 -7.87
N LEU A 102 16.56 17.82 -7.95
CA LEU A 102 17.22 17.18 -6.81
C LEU A 102 17.50 18.21 -5.69
N ASP A 103 18.03 19.38 -6.04
CA ASP A 103 18.29 20.46 -5.10
C ASP A 103 17.00 20.97 -4.44
N ALA A 104 15.93 21.17 -5.23
CA ALA A 104 14.62 21.56 -4.71
C ALA A 104 14.02 20.50 -3.78
N THR A 105 14.21 19.22 -4.09
CA THR A 105 13.78 18.09 -3.26
C THR A 105 14.50 18.09 -1.91
N ASP A 106 15.81 18.33 -1.91
CA ASP A 106 16.62 18.38 -0.69
C ASP A 106 16.22 19.55 0.21
N GLN A 107 15.98 20.72 -0.37
CA GLN A 107 15.53 21.89 0.37
C GLN A 107 14.15 21.64 1.01
N ALA A 108 13.20 21.11 0.25
CA ALA A 108 11.87 20.78 0.76
C ALA A 108 11.90 19.69 1.84
N ALA A 109 12.79 18.70 1.72
CA ALA A 109 12.99 17.67 2.74
C ALA A 109 13.53 18.29 4.04
N LYS A 110 14.54 19.17 3.93
CA LYS A 110 15.17 19.84 5.08
C LYS A 110 14.18 20.74 5.84
N GLU A 111 13.35 21.50 5.12
CA GLU A 111 12.30 22.34 5.72
C GLU A 111 11.28 21.53 6.53
N ARG A 112 11.09 20.25 6.18
CA ARG A 112 10.21 19.30 6.87
C ARG A 112 10.94 18.43 7.91
N GLY A 113 12.24 18.64 8.12
CA GLY A 113 13.06 17.80 9.00
C GLY A 113 13.21 16.35 8.52
N LEU A 114 13.06 16.09 7.22
CA LEU A 114 13.13 14.77 6.61
C LEU A 114 14.46 14.59 5.85
N THR A 115 14.90 13.33 5.72
CA THR A 115 15.95 12.98 4.76
C THR A 115 15.37 12.98 3.35
N ARG A 116 16.21 13.16 2.31
CA ARG A 116 15.81 13.05 0.90
C ARG A 116 15.01 11.78 0.63
N SER A 117 15.49 10.64 1.11
CA SER A 117 14.83 9.35 0.92
C SER A 117 13.49 9.27 1.63
N ALA A 118 13.38 9.84 2.85
CA ALA A 118 12.11 9.87 3.57
C ALA A 118 11.08 10.75 2.86
N PHE A 119 11.51 11.91 2.34
CA PHE A 119 10.66 12.80 1.57
C PHE A 119 10.17 12.16 0.26
N LEU A 120 11.08 11.57 -0.53
CA LEU A 120 10.71 10.86 -1.76
C LEU A 120 9.80 9.66 -1.48
N ALA A 121 10.04 8.93 -0.39
CA ALA A 121 9.18 7.82 0.02
C ALA A 121 7.78 8.28 0.45
N ASP A 122 7.67 9.39 1.18
CA ASP A 122 6.39 10.01 1.56
C ASP A 122 5.58 10.44 0.33
N LEU A 123 6.23 11.11 -0.64
CA LEU A 123 5.57 11.48 -1.90
C LEU A 123 5.09 10.25 -2.68
N ALA A 124 5.95 9.24 -2.84
CA ALA A 124 5.58 8.01 -3.54
C ALA A 124 4.42 7.27 -2.84
N ARG A 125 4.39 7.27 -1.51
CA ARG A 125 3.29 6.67 -0.73
C ARG A 125 1.98 7.38 -0.98
N ARG A 126 1.96 8.71 -0.86
CA ARG A 126 0.75 9.52 -1.12
C ARG A 126 0.21 9.31 -2.52
N GLU A 127 1.09 9.34 -3.53
CA GLU A 127 0.72 9.11 -4.92
C GLU A 127 0.13 7.70 -5.14
N MET A 128 0.67 6.71 -4.44
CA MET A 128 0.18 5.32 -4.52
C MET A 128 -1.01 5.03 -3.59
N GLY A 129 -1.52 6.03 -2.85
CA GLY A 129 -2.58 5.83 -1.85
C GLY A 129 -2.15 4.90 -0.70
N ILE A 130 -0.85 4.86 -0.40
CA ILE A 130 -0.29 4.07 0.71
C ILE A 130 -0.23 4.98 1.95
N PRO A 131 -0.76 4.54 3.10
CA PRO A 131 -0.69 5.33 4.32
C PRO A 131 0.76 5.62 4.76
N ALA A 132 0.94 6.77 5.40
CA ALA A 132 2.20 7.10 6.04
C ALA A 132 2.47 6.06 7.13
N ALA A 133 3.68 5.47 7.13
CA ALA A 133 4.10 4.66 8.27
C ALA A 133 4.17 5.59 9.49
N SER A 134 3.54 5.20 10.60
CA SER A 134 3.74 5.84 11.89
C SER A 134 5.24 5.98 12.15
N GLN A 135 5.62 7.19 12.57
CA GLN A 135 6.98 7.71 12.60
C GLN A 135 7.84 7.03 13.70
N ASP A 136 8.14 5.74 13.58
CA ASP A 136 9.14 5.05 14.42
C ASP A 136 10.38 4.64 13.62
N TYR A 137 10.82 5.51 12.70
CA TYR A 137 12.19 5.47 12.24
C TYR A 137 13.07 6.18 13.27
N THR A 138 13.46 5.44 14.31
CA THR A 138 14.70 5.77 15.02
C THR A 138 15.80 5.88 13.97
N ILE A 139 16.51 7.00 14.03
CA ILE A 139 17.62 7.35 13.16
C ILE A 139 18.67 6.25 13.33
N ALA A 140 18.66 5.25 12.44
CA ALA A 140 19.74 4.29 12.36
C ALA A 140 20.92 5.04 11.75
N GLU A 141 21.85 5.46 12.61
CA GLU A 141 23.11 6.06 12.22
C GLU A 141 23.79 5.24 11.10
N GLU A 142 24.35 5.95 10.13
CA GLU A 142 25.18 5.40 9.07
C GLU A 142 26.32 4.57 9.67
N GLY A 143 26.28 3.23 9.54
CA GLY A 143 27.39 2.42 10.05
C GLY A 143 27.36 0.91 9.91
N ALA A 144 26.39 0.28 9.25
CA ALA A 144 26.40 -1.18 9.12
C ALA A 144 27.40 -1.64 8.04
N PRO A 145 28.44 -2.44 8.37
CA PRO A 145 29.41 -2.91 7.38
C PRO A 145 28.76 -3.89 6.40
N ARG A 146 29.09 -3.72 5.11
CA ARG A 146 28.62 -4.62 4.04
C ARG A 146 29.11 -6.05 4.33
N PRO A 147 28.29 -7.10 4.16
CA PRO A 147 28.75 -8.47 4.30
C PRO A 147 29.82 -8.76 3.23
N GLN A 148 31.02 -9.13 3.68
CA GLN A 148 32.11 -9.54 2.78
C GLN A 148 31.75 -10.87 2.12
N LYS A 149 31.88 -10.93 0.79
CA LYS A 149 31.70 -12.19 0.04
C LYS A 149 32.77 -13.20 0.46
N PRO A 150 32.44 -14.50 0.63
CA PRO A 150 33.42 -15.52 0.97
C PRO A 150 34.47 -15.63 -0.15
N ARG A 151 35.75 -15.49 0.22
CA ARG A 151 36.88 -15.70 -0.67
C ARG A 151 36.86 -17.16 -1.14
N ARG A 152 36.79 -17.39 -2.46
CA ARG A 152 37.01 -18.72 -3.04
C ARG A 152 38.43 -19.16 -2.73
N LEU A 153 38.56 -20.23 -1.96
CA LEU A 153 39.83 -20.92 -1.75
C LEU A 153 40.15 -21.70 -3.03
N THR A 154 41.06 -21.19 -3.86
CA THR A 154 41.70 -21.99 -4.90
C THR A 154 42.68 -22.94 -4.21
N MET A 155 42.34 -24.23 -4.16
CA MET A 155 43.31 -25.28 -3.84
C MET A 155 44.17 -25.53 -5.08
N ARG A 156 45.49 -25.44 -4.89
CA ARG A 156 46.52 -26.01 -5.75
C ARG A 156 46.85 -27.41 -5.24
#